data_AF-A0AAD8M794-F1
#
_entry.id   AF-A0AAD8M794-F1
#
_cell.length_a   1.000
_cell.length_b   1.000
_cell.length_c   1.000
_cell.angle_alpha   90.00
_cell.angle_beta   90.00
_cell.angle_gamma   90.00
#
_symmetry.space_group_name_H-M   'P 1'
#
loop_
_entity.id
_entity.type
_entity.pdbx_description
1 polymer ?
#
loop_
_entity_poly.entity_id
_entity_poly.type
_entity_poly.pdbx_seq_one_letter_code
_entity_poly.pdbx_strand_id
1 'polypeptide(L)'
;MQNKEELPVNATVEVVTSGKASDVDDWEAIKDNDIMQQQSAILAEEAEKIQYVGDKEPVSSLAAEYQSGSAILLEKIKVLNEQYAALRRTRGDGNCFFRSFMFSYLEHILETQDKVEVDRVKASVEKCRKTLLDLGYTEFTFEDFFGLFIEQLESVLQGNEASISQEELVERCRDQSISDYVVMFFRFVTSGEIKRRSEFFEPFIMGLSNATVEQFCKSSVEPMGEESDHVHITALSDALGVPIRVVYLDRSSCDTGGTSVNHHDFVPTSEGTAGGASEAIKPYITLLYRPGHYDILYCNNVFIVQNKGASFTVLNSLSSS
;
A
#
# COMPACT_ATOMS: atom_id res chain seq x y z
N MET A 1 -55.36 -19.72 76.60
CA MET A 1 -56.12 -18.46 76.75
C MET A 1 -56.30 -17.86 75.36
N GLN A 2 -57.57 -17.71 74.96
CA GLN A 2 -58.14 -16.86 73.90
C GLN A 2 -57.54 -16.85 72.48
N ASN A 3 -58.27 -17.55 71.59
CA ASN A 3 -58.79 -17.15 70.27
C ASN A 3 -58.30 -15.83 69.64
N LYS A 4 -57.95 -15.90 68.35
CA LYS A 4 -58.75 -15.30 67.28
C LYS A 4 -58.40 -15.87 65.90
N GLU A 5 -59.45 -16.26 65.18
CA GLU A 5 -59.50 -16.62 63.77
C GLU A 5 -59.27 -15.40 62.86
N GLU A 6 -58.71 -15.61 61.67
CA GLU A 6 -59.32 -15.25 60.38
C GLU A 6 -58.47 -15.79 59.20
N LEU A 7 -59.15 -16.42 58.23
CA LEU A 7 -58.73 -16.88 56.89
C LEU A 7 -59.64 -16.13 55.87
N PRO A 8 -59.51 -16.29 54.54
CA PRO A 8 -58.34 -16.33 53.64
C PRO A 8 -58.56 -15.50 52.33
N VAL A 9 -57.54 -15.05 51.58
CA VAL A 9 -57.70 -14.80 50.12
C VAL A 9 -56.36 -14.93 49.35
N ASN A 10 -56.26 -16.01 48.56
CA ASN A 10 -55.79 -16.13 47.17
C ASN A 10 -54.55 -15.32 46.69
N ALA A 11 -53.46 -16.01 46.31
CA ALA A 11 -52.97 -16.09 44.93
C ALA A 11 -51.60 -16.80 44.82
N THR A 12 -51.57 -17.81 43.94
CA THR A 12 -50.47 -18.20 43.02
C THR A 12 -49.10 -18.64 43.56
N VAL A 13 -48.95 -19.97 43.65
CA VAL A 13 -47.84 -20.81 43.17
C VAL A 13 -46.53 -20.08 42.78
N GLU A 14 -45.49 -20.22 43.61
CA GLU A 14 -44.09 -20.14 43.16
C GLU A 14 -43.52 -21.56 43.10
N VAL A 15 -43.51 -22.14 41.91
CA VAL A 15 -42.61 -23.25 41.59
C VAL A 15 -41.29 -22.61 41.20
N VAL A 16 -40.25 -22.89 42.00
CA VAL A 16 -38.87 -22.55 41.67
C VAL A 16 -38.46 -23.36 40.44
N THR A 17 -38.59 -22.76 39.26
CA THR A 17 -37.84 -23.14 38.06
C THR A 17 -36.77 -22.08 37.84
N SER A 18 -35.57 -22.30 38.38
CA SER A 18 -34.38 -21.59 37.91
C SER A 18 -33.65 -22.50 36.93
N GLY A 19 -33.98 -22.30 35.65
CA GLY A 19 -33.16 -22.76 34.55
C GLY A 19 -32.91 -21.57 33.64
N LYS A 20 -31.64 -21.16 33.52
CA LYS A 20 -30.88 -21.00 32.26
C LYS A 20 -29.93 -19.80 32.23
N ALA A 21 -28.78 -20.13 31.62
CA ALA A 21 -27.97 -19.32 30.72
C ALA A 21 -27.09 -18.24 31.35
N SER A 22 -25.82 -18.58 31.60
CA SER A 22 -24.79 -17.56 31.73
C SER A 22 -23.37 -17.98 31.33
N ASP A 23 -23.16 -19.05 30.55
CA ASP A 23 -21.77 -19.50 30.26
C ASP A 23 -21.48 -19.93 28.81
N VAL A 24 -22.41 -19.68 27.88
CA VAL A 24 -22.23 -20.09 26.47
C VAL A 24 -21.87 -18.92 25.54
N ASP A 25 -22.20 -17.67 25.90
CA ASP A 25 -21.93 -16.50 25.06
C ASP A 25 -20.51 -15.93 25.19
N ASP A 26 -19.74 -16.33 26.21
CA ASP A 26 -18.40 -15.75 26.48
C ASP A 26 -17.26 -16.48 25.74
N TRP A 27 -17.54 -17.66 25.17
CA TRP A 27 -16.55 -18.46 24.44
C TRP A 27 -16.48 -18.16 22.93
N GLU A 28 -17.46 -17.45 22.36
CA GLU A 28 -17.44 -17.07 20.93
C GLU A 28 -16.68 -15.76 20.69
N ALA A 29 -16.74 -14.80 21.61
CA ALA A 29 -16.00 -13.54 21.50
C ALA A 29 -14.48 -13.66 21.78
N ILE A 30 -14.08 -14.64 22.61
CA ILE A 30 -12.68 -14.92 22.99
C ILE A 30 -11.94 -15.76 21.91
N LYS A 31 -12.57 -16.15 20.80
CA LYS A 31 -11.95 -17.05 19.81
C LYS A 31 -11.47 -16.40 18.54
N ASP A 32 -12.10 -15.35 18.02
CA ASP A 32 -11.73 -14.87 16.69
C ASP A 32 -10.70 -13.73 16.73
N ASN A 33 -10.84 -12.77 17.66
CA ASN A 33 -9.92 -11.64 17.75
C ASN A 33 -8.54 -12.06 18.28
N ASP A 34 -8.50 -12.92 19.30
CA ASP A 34 -7.26 -13.42 19.89
C ASP A 34 -6.50 -14.33 18.90
N ILE A 35 -7.22 -15.13 18.10
CA ILE A 35 -6.63 -15.93 17.02
C ILE A 35 -6.08 -15.04 15.90
N MET A 36 -6.83 -14.01 15.48
CA MET A 36 -6.35 -13.05 14.48
C MET A 36 -5.10 -12.31 14.97
N GLN A 37 -5.08 -11.84 16.22
CA GLN A 37 -3.91 -11.20 16.81
C GLN A 37 -2.71 -12.15 16.88
N GLN A 38 -2.93 -13.42 17.25
CA GLN A 38 -1.87 -14.41 17.28
C GLN A 38 -1.33 -14.71 15.87
N GLN A 39 -2.20 -14.83 14.87
CA GLN A 39 -1.78 -15.00 13.47
C GLN A 39 -0.97 -13.80 12.97
N SER A 40 -1.43 -12.58 13.22
CA SER A 40 -0.70 -11.36 12.86
C SER A 40 0.66 -11.27 13.55
N ALA A 41 0.75 -11.65 14.83
CA ALA A 41 2.01 -11.67 15.57
C ALA A 41 3.03 -12.68 14.98
N ILE A 42 2.57 -13.87 14.59
CA ILE A 42 3.44 -14.88 13.94
C ILE A 42 3.92 -14.37 12.59
N LEU A 43 3.04 -13.79 11.77
CA LEU A 43 3.41 -13.23 10.48
C LEU A 43 4.41 -12.08 10.62
N ALA A 44 4.25 -11.22 11.64
CA ALA A 44 5.20 -10.15 11.94
C ALA A 44 6.59 -10.70 12.31
N GLU A 45 6.67 -11.72 13.17
CA GLU A 45 7.94 -12.35 13.55
C GLU A 45 8.64 -13.04 12.36
N GLU A 46 7.88 -13.64 11.45
CA GLU A 46 8.43 -14.18 10.20
C GLU A 46 8.89 -13.08 9.25
N ALA A 47 8.15 -11.97 9.17
CA ALA A 47 8.49 -10.83 8.34
C ALA A 47 9.80 -10.15 8.79
N GLU A 48 10.09 -10.08 10.08
CA GLU A 48 11.33 -9.51 10.62
C GLU A 48 12.61 -10.18 10.08
N LYS A 49 12.51 -11.45 9.66
CA LYS A 49 13.63 -12.22 9.08
C LYS A 49 13.93 -11.84 7.63
N ILE A 50 13.00 -11.16 6.95
CA ILE A 50 13.08 -10.77 5.55
C ILE A 50 13.50 -9.31 5.48
N GLN A 51 14.39 -8.89 4.59
CA GLN A 51 14.74 -7.46 4.47
C GLN A 51 13.54 -6.62 4.01
N TYR A 52 13.47 -5.34 4.40
CA TYR A 52 12.36 -4.45 3.98
C TYR A 52 12.19 -4.38 2.46
N VAL A 53 13.31 -4.38 1.74
CA VAL A 53 13.38 -4.36 0.29
C VAL A 53 14.34 -5.47 -0.15
N GLY A 54 13.85 -6.43 -0.93
CA GLY A 54 14.64 -7.54 -1.47
C GLY A 54 15.56 -7.12 -2.62
N ASP A 55 16.30 -8.06 -3.17
CA ASP A 55 17.06 -7.85 -4.41
C ASP A 55 16.15 -7.97 -5.65
N LYS A 56 16.63 -7.50 -6.81
CA LYS A 56 15.95 -7.73 -8.10
C LYS A 56 16.04 -9.22 -8.43
N GLU A 57 14.89 -9.83 -8.73
CA GLU A 57 14.78 -11.24 -9.10
C GLU A 57 13.92 -11.42 -10.37
N PRO A 58 14.11 -12.48 -11.16
CA PRO A 58 13.30 -12.71 -12.35
C PRO A 58 11.84 -12.99 -11.96
N VAL A 59 10.88 -12.53 -12.78
CA VAL A 59 9.43 -12.74 -12.53
C VAL A 59 9.05 -14.21 -12.36
N SER A 60 9.78 -15.10 -13.02
CA SER A 60 9.63 -16.54 -12.89
C SER A 60 9.85 -17.10 -11.48
N SER A 61 10.54 -16.38 -10.58
CA SER A 61 10.70 -16.77 -9.17
C SER A 61 9.35 -16.92 -8.47
N LEU A 62 8.36 -16.09 -8.82
CA LEU A 62 7.00 -16.14 -8.28
C LEU A 62 6.33 -17.50 -8.53
N ALA A 63 6.66 -18.17 -9.64
CA ALA A 63 6.01 -19.43 -10.01
C ALA A 63 6.25 -20.53 -8.96
N ALA A 64 7.38 -20.50 -8.25
CA ALA A 64 7.70 -21.48 -7.21
C ALA A 64 6.71 -21.42 -6.03
N GLU A 65 6.22 -20.22 -5.67
CA GLU A 65 5.23 -20.04 -4.59
C GLU A 65 3.86 -20.64 -4.94
N TYR A 66 3.54 -20.76 -6.23
CA TYR A 66 2.24 -21.24 -6.70
C TYR A 66 2.29 -22.63 -7.35
N GLN A 67 3.43 -23.31 -7.28
CA GLN A 67 3.64 -24.59 -7.97
C GLN A 67 2.71 -25.71 -7.46
N SER A 68 2.32 -25.64 -6.18
CA SER A 68 1.33 -26.52 -5.54
C SER A 68 -0.09 -25.91 -5.51
N GLY A 69 -0.30 -24.77 -6.19
CA GLY A 69 -1.46 -23.91 -6.04
C GLY A 69 -2.33 -23.79 -7.29
N SER A 70 -2.72 -22.56 -7.63
CA SER A 70 -3.71 -22.26 -8.68
C SER A 70 -3.09 -22.24 -10.07
N ALA A 71 -3.57 -23.10 -10.97
CA ALA A 71 -3.18 -23.10 -12.39
C ALA A 71 -3.42 -21.74 -13.08
N ILE A 72 -4.46 -20.99 -12.67
CA ILE A 72 -4.74 -19.65 -13.19
C ILE A 72 -3.62 -18.68 -12.82
N LEU A 73 -3.11 -18.75 -11.58
CA LEU A 73 -2.02 -17.87 -11.14
C LEU A 73 -0.72 -18.21 -11.86
N LEU A 74 -0.41 -19.50 -12.06
CA LEU A 74 0.75 -19.91 -12.83
C LEU A 74 0.69 -19.41 -14.27
N GLU A 75 -0.48 -19.44 -14.91
CA GLU A 75 -0.65 -18.91 -16.26
C GLU A 75 -0.53 -17.37 -16.30
N LYS A 76 -1.09 -16.66 -15.32
CA LYS A 76 -0.89 -15.21 -15.18
C LYS A 76 0.58 -14.85 -14.95
N ILE A 77 1.33 -15.66 -14.20
CA ILE A 77 2.77 -15.44 -13.99
C ILE A 77 3.55 -15.60 -15.29
N LYS A 78 3.18 -16.53 -16.17
CA LYS A 78 3.79 -16.63 -17.51
C LYS A 78 3.57 -15.34 -18.31
N VAL A 79 2.33 -14.85 -18.33
CA VAL A 79 1.99 -13.59 -19.01
C VAL A 79 2.73 -12.40 -18.39
N LEU A 80 2.85 -12.33 -17.05
CA LEU A 80 3.66 -11.33 -16.36
C LEU A 80 5.13 -11.39 -16.80
N ASN A 81 5.71 -12.59 -16.88
CA ASN A 81 7.11 -12.80 -17.25
C ASN A 81 7.40 -12.43 -18.72
N GLU A 82 6.39 -12.36 -19.59
CA GLU A 82 6.51 -11.84 -20.95
C GLU A 82 6.52 -10.30 -21.00
N GLN A 83 5.90 -9.63 -20.01
CA GLN A 83 5.72 -8.16 -19.99
C GLN A 83 6.75 -7.45 -19.09
N TYR A 84 7.23 -8.12 -18.05
CA TYR A 84 8.10 -7.57 -17.01
C TYR A 84 9.38 -8.37 -16.90
N ALA A 85 10.51 -7.67 -16.77
CA ALA A 85 11.85 -8.25 -16.75
C ALA A 85 12.19 -8.85 -15.39
N ALA A 86 11.75 -8.18 -14.33
CA ALA A 86 12.10 -8.51 -12.96
C ALA A 86 10.99 -8.06 -12.01
N LEU A 87 11.04 -8.58 -10.79
CA LEU A 87 10.39 -8.01 -9.63
C LEU A 87 11.40 -7.70 -8.53
N ARG A 88 10.98 -6.91 -7.56
CA ARG A 88 11.67 -6.75 -6.28
C ARG A 88 10.65 -6.83 -5.17
N ARG A 89 10.89 -7.73 -4.22
CA ARG A 89 9.97 -7.95 -3.10
C ARG A 89 10.09 -6.87 -2.05
N THR A 90 9.00 -6.64 -1.34
CA THR A 90 9.05 -5.91 -0.07
C THR A 90 8.62 -6.81 1.08
N ARG A 91 8.99 -6.44 2.30
CA ARG A 91 8.56 -7.17 3.50
C ARG A 91 7.04 -7.05 3.67
N GLY A 92 6.37 -8.17 3.94
CA GLY A 92 4.94 -8.21 4.26
C GLY A 92 4.67 -7.82 5.71
N ASP A 93 4.88 -6.55 6.06
CA ASP A 93 4.71 -6.00 7.42
C ASP A 93 3.59 -4.96 7.50
N GLY A 94 2.65 -4.99 6.53
CA GLY A 94 1.60 -3.99 6.38
C GLY A 94 2.04 -2.65 5.76
N ASN A 95 3.34 -2.40 5.59
CA ASN A 95 3.87 -1.17 4.97
C ASN A 95 4.26 -1.36 3.50
N CYS A 96 4.07 -2.56 2.94
CA CYS A 96 4.56 -2.97 1.63
C CYS A 96 4.21 -2.00 0.48
N PHE A 97 3.01 -1.39 0.47
CA PHE A 97 2.66 -0.37 -0.52
C PHE A 97 3.58 0.85 -0.45
N PHE A 98 3.64 1.51 0.71
CA PHE A 98 4.47 2.70 0.92
C PHE A 98 5.96 2.38 0.73
N ARG A 99 6.41 1.21 1.17
CA ARG A 99 7.78 0.73 1.02
C ARG A 99 8.13 0.50 -0.46
N SER A 100 7.22 -0.11 -1.22
CA SER A 100 7.40 -0.35 -2.66
C SER A 100 7.40 0.97 -3.43
N PHE A 101 6.47 1.89 -3.10
CA PHE A 101 6.43 3.21 -3.69
C PHE A 101 7.70 4.01 -3.40
N MET A 102 8.14 4.05 -2.14
CA MET A 102 9.39 4.69 -1.70
C MET A 102 10.56 4.27 -2.58
N PHE A 103 10.84 2.96 -2.64
CA PHE A 103 11.99 2.46 -3.34
C PHE A 103 11.85 2.66 -4.85
N SER A 104 10.69 2.35 -5.42
CA SER A 104 10.46 2.50 -6.87
C SER A 104 10.59 3.95 -7.32
N TYR A 105 10.13 4.91 -6.52
CA TYR A 105 10.22 6.33 -6.85
C TYR A 105 11.66 6.85 -6.73
N LEU A 106 12.35 6.56 -5.63
CA LEU A 106 13.74 6.97 -5.44
C LEU A 106 14.69 6.31 -6.46
N GLU A 107 14.48 5.04 -6.79
CA GLU A 107 15.23 4.33 -7.83
C GLU A 107 14.98 4.95 -9.22
N HIS A 108 13.73 5.33 -9.52
CA HIS A 108 13.41 6.03 -10.76
C HIS A 108 14.16 7.37 -10.89
N ILE A 109 14.18 8.19 -9.83
CA ILE A 109 14.94 9.45 -9.84
C ILE A 109 16.44 9.20 -9.93
N LEU A 110 16.96 8.16 -9.24
CA LEU A 110 18.37 7.78 -9.32
C LEU A 110 18.78 7.40 -10.76
N GLU A 111 17.95 6.63 -11.45
CA GLU A 111 18.24 6.15 -12.81
C GLU A 111 18.04 7.26 -13.88
N THR A 112 17.01 8.09 -13.73
CA THR A 112 16.66 9.12 -14.73
C THR A 112 17.34 10.46 -14.52
N GLN A 113 17.76 10.75 -13.28
CA GLN A 113 18.30 12.04 -12.88
C GLN A 113 17.36 13.21 -13.20
N ASP A 114 16.04 12.98 -13.13
CA ASP A 114 15.02 13.97 -13.46
C ASP A 114 14.88 15.04 -12.36
N LYS A 115 15.67 16.10 -12.49
CA LYS A 115 15.64 17.26 -11.58
C LYS A 115 14.32 18.02 -11.64
N VAL A 116 13.64 18.02 -12.79
CA VAL A 116 12.36 18.73 -12.95
C VAL A 116 11.29 18.03 -12.13
N GLU A 117 11.27 16.70 -12.16
CA GLU A 117 10.37 15.91 -11.32
C GLU A 117 10.66 16.09 -9.83
N VAL A 118 11.95 16.12 -9.43
CA VAL A 118 12.34 16.39 -8.04
C VAL A 118 11.82 17.75 -7.57
N ASP A 119 12.03 18.82 -8.34
CA ASP A 119 11.54 20.16 -8.00
C ASP A 119 10.00 20.20 -7.90
N ARG A 120 9.30 19.50 -8.81
CA ARG A 120 7.84 19.37 -8.81
C ARG A 120 7.33 18.64 -7.55
N VAL A 121 7.96 17.54 -7.17
CA VAL A 121 7.56 16.77 -5.97
C VAL A 121 7.87 17.54 -4.71
N LYS A 122 9.02 18.24 -4.61
CA LYS A 122 9.29 19.15 -3.48
C LYS A 122 8.20 20.20 -3.29
N ALA A 123 7.75 20.82 -4.39
CA ALA A 123 6.63 21.76 -4.33
C ALA A 123 5.31 21.08 -3.88
N SER A 124 5.12 19.80 -4.22
CA SER A 124 3.96 19.02 -3.77
C SER A 124 4.06 18.64 -2.29
N VAL A 125 5.25 18.29 -1.81
CA VAL A 125 5.55 18.04 -0.38
C VAL A 125 5.24 19.28 0.46
N GLU A 126 5.64 20.47 0.03
CA GLU A 126 5.31 21.71 0.75
C GLU A 126 3.80 22.00 0.80
N LYS A 127 3.06 21.66 -0.26
CA LYS A 127 1.58 21.74 -0.23
C LYS A 127 0.97 20.75 0.75
N CYS A 128 1.50 19.52 0.80
CA CYS A 128 1.05 18.51 1.77
C CYS A 128 1.35 18.95 3.21
N ARG A 129 2.53 19.53 3.44
CA ARG A 129 2.95 20.11 4.71
C ARG A 129 1.95 21.16 5.19
N LYS A 130 1.61 22.11 4.31
CA LYS A 130 0.60 23.15 4.59
C LYS A 130 -0.78 22.55 4.86
N THR A 131 -1.18 21.54 4.09
CA THR A 131 -2.47 20.86 4.28
C THR A 131 -2.59 20.26 5.68
N LEU A 132 -1.54 19.61 6.19
CA LEU A 132 -1.54 19.07 7.55
C LEU A 132 -1.67 20.18 8.61
N LEU A 133 -0.97 21.30 8.44
CA LEU A 133 -1.09 22.45 9.35
C LEU A 133 -2.52 23.03 9.34
N ASP A 134 -3.12 23.19 8.15
CA ASP A 134 -4.49 23.69 7.98
C ASP A 134 -5.53 22.73 8.60
N LEU A 135 -5.23 21.42 8.64
CA LEU A 135 -6.02 20.39 9.31
C LEU A 135 -5.78 20.32 10.83
N GLY A 136 -4.90 21.18 11.38
CA GLY A 136 -4.64 21.28 12.81
C GLY A 136 -3.56 20.36 13.36
N TYR A 137 -2.77 19.69 12.50
CA TYR A 137 -1.58 18.98 12.96
C TYR A 137 -0.53 19.98 13.46
N THR A 138 0.17 19.62 14.54
CA THR A 138 1.28 20.44 15.01
C THR A 138 2.56 20.06 14.30
N GLU A 139 3.30 21.05 13.78
CA GLU A 139 4.47 20.87 12.91
C GLU A 139 5.51 19.88 13.44
N PHE A 140 5.87 19.98 14.72
CA PHE A 140 6.83 19.09 15.37
C PHE A 140 6.45 17.60 15.33
N THR A 141 5.19 17.26 15.05
CA THR A 141 4.72 15.87 15.00
C THR A 141 5.09 15.16 13.70
N PHE A 142 5.42 15.91 12.65
CA PHE A 142 5.70 15.34 11.33
C PHE A 142 6.90 15.94 10.60
N GLU A 143 7.48 17.03 11.09
CA GLU A 143 8.55 17.76 10.38
C GLU A 143 9.77 16.90 10.06
N ASP A 144 10.19 16.02 10.99
CA ASP A 144 11.34 15.13 10.79
C ASP A 144 11.09 14.13 9.66
N PHE A 145 9.87 13.61 9.53
CA PHE A 145 9.52 12.68 8.44
C PHE A 145 9.61 13.37 7.07
N PHE A 146 9.10 14.60 6.98
CA PHE A 146 9.18 15.40 5.77
C PHE A 146 10.62 15.76 5.42
N GLY A 147 11.41 16.21 6.40
CA GLY A 147 12.81 16.52 6.22
C GLY A 147 13.62 15.33 5.71
N LEU A 148 13.42 14.15 6.31
CA LEU A 148 14.14 12.95 5.92
C LEU A 148 13.79 12.47 4.50
N PHE A 149 12.52 12.54 4.09
CA PHE A 149 12.16 12.19 2.71
C PHE A 149 12.81 13.13 1.69
N ILE A 150 12.84 14.44 1.98
CA ILE A 150 13.49 15.43 1.12
C ILE A 150 15.00 15.16 1.03
N GLU A 151 15.64 14.81 2.13
CA GLU A 151 17.05 14.39 2.15
C GLU A 151 17.28 13.18 1.24
N GLN A 152 16.46 12.12 1.35
CA GLN A 152 16.62 10.93 0.50
C GLN A 152 16.40 11.26 -0.98
N LEU A 153 15.45 12.14 -1.28
CA LEU A 153 15.16 12.60 -2.64
C LEU A 153 16.33 13.42 -3.24
N GLU A 154 17.01 14.22 -2.43
CA GLU A 154 18.20 14.97 -2.85
C GLU A 154 19.43 14.09 -3.00
N SER A 155 19.59 13.09 -2.13
CA SER A 155 20.71 12.15 -2.15
C SER A 155 20.74 11.28 -3.42
N VAL A 156 19.60 10.97 -4.03
CA VAL A 156 19.57 10.18 -5.28
C VAL A 156 19.92 10.99 -6.54
N LEU A 157 19.98 12.33 -6.45
CA LEU A 157 20.50 13.16 -7.53
C LEU A 157 22.03 13.21 -7.49
N GLN A 158 22.65 12.91 -8.63
CA GLN A 158 24.09 12.91 -8.80
C GLN A 158 24.65 14.33 -8.96
N GLY A 159 25.89 14.50 -8.49
CA GLY A 159 26.65 15.74 -8.62
C GLY A 159 26.60 16.67 -7.39
N ASN A 160 26.12 16.16 -6.25
CA ASN A 160 26.24 16.80 -4.94
C ASN A 160 27.15 15.95 -4.01
N GLU A 161 27.60 16.51 -2.88
CA GLU A 161 28.48 15.79 -1.94
C GLU A 161 27.77 14.64 -1.22
N ALA A 162 26.43 14.68 -1.16
CA ALA A 162 25.58 13.70 -0.50
C ALA A 162 25.00 12.64 -1.46
N SER A 163 25.54 12.54 -2.69
CA SER A 163 25.03 11.66 -3.74
C SER A 163 25.26 10.22 -3.36
N ILE A 164 24.25 9.36 -3.56
CA ILE A 164 24.33 7.93 -3.23
C ILE A 164 24.37 7.05 -4.47
N SER A 165 24.95 5.86 -4.33
CA SER A 165 24.89 4.81 -5.36
C SER A 165 23.60 4.00 -5.27
N GLN A 166 23.38 3.09 -6.22
CA GLN A 166 22.24 2.16 -6.18
C GLN A 166 22.32 1.24 -4.96
N GLU A 167 23.51 0.80 -4.59
CA GLU A 167 23.76 -0.07 -3.44
C GLU A 167 23.41 0.65 -2.14
N GLU A 168 23.89 1.89 -1.98
CA GLU A 168 23.58 2.72 -0.81
C GLU A 168 22.08 3.04 -0.74
N LEU A 169 21.39 3.29 -1.86
CA LEU A 169 19.93 3.45 -1.87
C LEU A 169 19.22 2.21 -1.31
N VAL A 170 19.65 1.01 -1.72
CA VAL A 170 19.11 -0.25 -1.21
C VAL A 170 19.39 -0.39 0.29
N GLU A 171 20.60 -0.08 0.74
CA GLU A 171 20.97 -0.14 2.16
C GLU A 171 20.13 0.81 3.01
N ARG A 172 19.95 2.07 2.58
CA ARG A 172 19.09 3.04 3.27
C ARG A 172 17.63 2.62 3.30
N CYS A 173 17.12 2.03 2.22
CA CYS A 173 15.76 1.50 2.19
C CYS A 173 15.58 0.21 3.02
N ARG A 174 16.67 -0.43 3.45
CA ARG A 174 16.69 -1.56 4.39
C ARG A 174 16.96 -1.13 5.83
N ASP A 175 17.53 0.05 6.04
CA ASP A 175 17.70 0.62 7.36
C ASP A 175 16.34 0.99 7.96
N GLN A 176 16.08 0.53 9.18
CA GLN A 176 14.79 0.74 9.83
C GLN A 176 14.52 2.22 10.11
N SER A 177 15.53 2.95 10.58
CA SER A 177 15.35 4.36 10.97
C SER A 177 15.04 5.24 9.77
N ILE A 178 15.64 4.95 8.61
CA ILE A 178 15.36 5.68 7.37
C ILE A 178 14.05 5.21 6.76
N SER A 179 13.90 3.89 6.56
CA SER A 179 12.77 3.35 5.84
C SER A 179 11.44 3.60 6.54
N ASP A 180 11.36 3.37 7.86
CA ASP A 180 10.11 3.57 8.60
C ASP A 180 9.74 5.07 8.68
N TYR A 181 10.71 5.98 8.79
CA TYR A 181 10.44 7.43 8.80
C TYR A 181 9.91 7.92 7.44
N VAL A 182 10.46 7.41 6.34
CA VAL A 182 9.97 7.75 5.00
C VAL A 182 8.58 7.11 4.75
N VAL A 183 8.31 5.92 5.27
CA VAL A 183 6.95 5.35 5.26
C VAL A 183 5.99 6.24 6.07
N MET A 184 6.38 6.72 7.25
CA MET A 184 5.57 7.63 8.05
C MET A 184 5.26 8.94 7.30
N PHE A 185 6.24 9.50 6.58
CA PHE A 185 6.01 10.64 5.69
C PHE A 185 4.86 10.36 4.72
N PHE A 186 4.89 9.24 4.01
CA PHE A 186 3.82 8.89 3.07
C PHE A 186 2.47 8.64 3.75
N ARG A 187 2.45 8.04 4.95
CA ARG A 187 1.23 7.86 5.74
C ARG A 187 0.60 9.20 6.13
N PHE A 188 1.39 10.18 6.57
CA PHE A 188 0.92 11.53 6.89
C PHE A 188 0.40 12.26 5.65
N VAL A 189 1.13 12.22 4.53
CA VAL A 189 0.69 12.81 3.25
C VAL A 189 -0.65 12.22 2.82
N THR A 190 -0.78 10.89 2.89
CA THR A 190 -1.99 10.16 2.52
C THR A 190 -3.16 10.54 3.43
N SER A 191 -2.96 10.57 4.75
CA SER A 191 -3.99 10.98 5.72
C SER A 191 -4.44 12.43 5.49
N GLY A 192 -3.50 13.34 5.28
CA GLY A 192 -3.78 14.74 5.00
C GLY A 192 -4.63 14.92 3.74
N GLU A 193 -4.30 14.20 2.66
CA GLU A 193 -5.06 14.29 1.41
C GLU A 193 -6.46 13.69 1.52
N ILE A 194 -6.61 12.56 2.22
CA ILE A 194 -7.91 11.95 2.48
C ILE A 194 -8.80 12.92 3.27
N LYS A 195 -8.27 13.55 4.32
CA LYS A 195 -9.01 14.51 5.15
C LYS A 195 -9.34 15.79 4.40
N ARG A 196 -8.44 16.29 3.56
CA ARG A 196 -8.65 17.48 2.72
C ARG A 196 -9.82 17.27 1.75
N ARG A 197 -9.95 16.07 1.19
CA ARG A 197 -11.04 15.68 0.28
C ARG A 197 -12.03 14.71 0.94
N SER A 198 -12.40 14.96 2.19
CA SER A 198 -13.25 14.08 2.98
C SER A 198 -14.55 13.71 2.27
N GLU A 199 -15.26 14.68 1.69
CA GLU A 199 -16.53 14.45 0.96
C GLU A 199 -16.37 13.48 -0.23
N PHE A 200 -15.21 13.49 -0.88
CA PHE A 200 -14.93 12.58 -1.99
C PHE A 200 -14.63 11.17 -1.48
N PHE A 201 -13.85 11.02 -0.41
CA PHE A 201 -13.42 9.71 0.10
C PHE A 201 -14.45 9.03 1.02
N GLU A 202 -15.33 9.79 1.66
CA GLU A 202 -16.34 9.30 2.62
C GLU A 202 -17.16 8.09 2.11
N PRO A 203 -17.79 8.10 0.91
CA PRO A 203 -18.59 6.96 0.47
C PRO A 203 -17.76 5.67 0.29
N PHE A 204 -16.49 5.79 -0.11
CA PHE A 204 -15.60 4.64 -0.27
C PHE A 204 -15.16 4.09 1.08
N ILE A 205 -14.79 4.97 2.01
CA ILE A 205 -14.39 4.60 3.38
C ILE A 205 -15.57 3.95 4.13
N MET A 206 -16.78 4.51 4.01
CA MET A 206 -17.98 3.94 4.59
C MET A 206 -18.26 2.52 4.05
N GLY A 207 -18.05 2.30 2.75
CA GLY A 207 -18.21 0.98 2.13
C GLY A 207 -17.15 -0.05 2.55
N LEU A 208 -15.94 0.40 2.91
CA LEU A 208 -14.82 -0.48 3.30
C LEU A 208 -14.87 -0.87 4.78
N SER A 209 -15.11 0.09 5.67
CA SER A 209 -14.94 -0.11 7.12
C SER A 209 -16.09 0.41 7.98
N ASN A 210 -17.14 1.00 7.38
CA ASN A 210 -18.25 1.64 8.09
C ASN A 210 -17.78 2.67 9.15
N ALA A 211 -16.62 3.30 8.90
CA ALA A 211 -16.00 4.29 9.76
C ALA A 211 -16.11 5.69 9.14
N THR A 212 -15.98 6.74 9.95
CA THR A 212 -15.80 8.10 9.42
C THR A 212 -14.42 8.27 8.80
N VAL A 213 -14.26 9.27 7.95
CA VAL A 213 -12.95 9.63 7.35
C VAL A 213 -11.88 9.85 8.44
N GLU A 214 -12.25 10.53 9.53
CA GLU A 214 -11.32 10.80 10.63
C GLU A 214 -10.90 9.51 11.35
N GLN A 215 -11.86 8.62 11.63
CA GLN A 215 -11.59 7.33 12.25
C GLN A 215 -10.69 6.47 11.38
N PHE A 216 -11.02 6.35 10.09
CA PHE A 216 -10.24 5.58 9.12
C PHE A 216 -8.79 6.09 9.03
N CYS A 217 -8.58 7.40 8.94
CA CYS A 217 -7.23 7.95 8.93
C CYS A 217 -6.43 7.59 10.20
N LYS A 218 -7.05 7.70 11.38
CA LYS A 218 -6.40 7.42 12.67
C LYS A 218 -6.14 5.94 12.92
N SER A 219 -6.98 5.04 12.40
CA SER A 219 -6.86 3.60 12.65
C SER A 219 -6.16 2.83 11.55
N SER A 220 -6.20 3.30 10.29
CA SER A 220 -5.86 2.48 9.11
C SER A 220 -4.97 3.19 8.09
N VAL A 221 -4.61 4.46 8.32
CA VAL A 221 -3.69 5.21 7.45
C VAL A 221 -2.44 5.63 8.20
N GLU A 222 -2.60 6.37 9.30
CA GLU A 222 -1.50 6.93 10.10
C GLU A 222 -0.66 5.87 10.83
N PRO A 223 -1.24 4.82 11.43
CA PRO A 223 -0.42 3.82 12.15
C PRO A 223 0.46 2.99 11.22
N MET A 224 1.68 2.68 11.69
CA MET A 224 2.57 1.73 11.01
C MET A 224 1.96 0.33 11.03
N GLY A 225 2.22 -0.44 9.97
CA GLY A 225 1.76 -1.82 9.86
C GLY A 225 0.31 -1.99 9.39
N GLU A 226 -0.41 -0.89 9.14
CA GLU A 226 -1.75 -0.95 8.55
C GLU A 226 -1.66 -1.06 7.03
N GLU A 227 -2.32 -2.09 6.48
CA GLU A 227 -2.35 -2.37 5.04
C GLU A 227 -2.97 -1.21 4.24
N SER A 228 -2.52 -1.08 3.00
CA SER A 228 -3.00 -0.07 2.06
C SER A 228 -3.91 -0.67 1.00
N ASP A 229 -4.94 0.06 0.61
CA ASP A 229 -5.89 -0.28 -0.44
C ASP A 229 -6.02 0.89 -1.44
N HIS A 230 -6.98 0.82 -2.36
CA HIS A 230 -7.24 1.79 -3.41
C HIS A 230 -7.37 3.24 -2.90
N VAL A 231 -7.95 3.43 -1.71
CA VAL A 231 -8.09 4.77 -1.08
C VAL A 231 -6.71 5.37 -0.81
N HIS A 232 -5.79 4.60 -0.23
CA HIS A 232 -4.42 5.05 0.07
C HIS A 232 -3.64 5.36 -1.21
N ILE A 233 -3.73 4.48 -2.22
CA ILE A 233 -3.01 4.65 -3.48
C ILE A 233 -3.48 5.90 -4.22
N THR A 234 -4.80 6.11 -4.28
CA THR A 234 -5.40 7.29 -4.93
C THR A 234 -4.97 8.58 -4.24
N ALA A 235 -5.08 8.63 -2.91
CA ALA A 235 -4.71 9.80 -2.13
C ALA A 235 -3.22 10.12 -2.25
N LEU A 236 -2.33 9.12 -2.13
CA LEU A 236 -0.89 9.35 -2.26
C LEU A 236 -0.50 9.82 -3.67
N SER A 237 -1.07 9.17 -4.71
CA SER A 237 -0.83 9.52 -6.10
C SER A 237 -1.26 10.96 -6.40
N ASP A 238 -2.46 11.35 -5.98
CA ASP A 238 -2.98 12.71 -6.16
C ASP A 238 -2.15 13.75 -5.38
N ALA A 239 -1.81 13.46 -4.12
CA ALA A 239 -1.09 14.39 -3.25
C ALA A 239 0.32 14.72 -3.77
N LEU A 240 1.05 13.69 -4.24
CA LEU A 240 2.40 13.85 -4.76
C LEU A 240 2.43 14.11 -6.27
N GLY A 241 1.32 13.91 -6.97
CA GLY A 241 1.25 14.01 -8.43
C GLY A 241 2.07 12.92 -9.15
N VAL A 242 2.21 11.74 -8.56
CA VAL A 242 3.00 10.63 -9.11
C VAL A 242 2.06 9.54 -9.62
N PRO A 243 2.07 9.20 -10.93
CA PRO A 243 1.23 8.15 -11.48
C PRO A 243 1.74 6.74 -11.11
N ILE A 244 0.83 5.87 -10.67
CA ILE A 244 1.13 4.51 -10.21
C ILE A 244 0.30 3.51 -11.01
N ARG A 245 0.93 2.47 -11.55
CA ARG A 245 0.24 1.29 -12.10
C ARG A 245 0.26 0.17 -11.07
N VAL A 246 -0.90 -0.40 -10.79
CA VAL A 246 -1.01 -1.63 -9.99
C VAL A 246 -1.45 -2.77 -10.90
N VAL A 247 -0.66 -3.84 -10.93
CA VAL A 247 -0.89 -5.05 -11.72
C VAL A 247 -1.40 -6.13 -10.77
N TYR A 248 -2.56 -6.71 -11.05
CA TYR A 248 -3.26 -7.62 -10.14
C TYR A 248 -2.99 -9.08 -10.49
N LEU A 249 -2.29 -9.77 -9.60
CA LEU A 249 -2.11 -11.23 -9.65
C LEU A 249 -3.12 -11.90 -8.72
N ASP A 250 -4.33 -12.08 -9.23
CA ASP A 250 -5.45 -12.73 -8.54
C ASP A 250 -6.01 -13.92 -9.33
N ARG A 251 -7.00 -14.60 -8.76
CA ARG A 251 -7.66 -15.76 -9.40
C ARG A 251 -8.77 -15.36 -10.38
N SER A 252 -8.95 -14.06 -10.68
CA SER A 252 -9.96 -13.65 -11.67
C SER A 252 -9.59 -14.19 -13.05
N SER A 253 -10.57 -14.76 -13.76
CA SER A 253 -10.45 -15.15 -15.16
C SER A 253 -11.22 -14.15 -16.01
N CYS A 254 -10.74 -13.82 -17.21
CA CYS A 254 -11.58 -13.14 -18.18
C CYS A 254 -12.55 -14.14 -18.82
N ASP A 255 -13.82 -13.73 -19.00
CA ASP A 255 -14.87 -14.58 -19.57
C ASP A 255 -14.62 -14.95 -21.05
N THR A 256 -13.64 -14.32 -21.70
CA THR A 256 -13.29 -14.50 -23.12
C THR A 256 -12.24 -15.58 -23.39
N GLY A 257 -11.89 -16.41 -22.40
CA GLY A 257 -11.09 -17.62 -22.61
C GLY A 257 -9.58 -17.41 -22.78
N GLY A 258 -9.07 -16.19 -22.55
CA GLY A 258 -7.65 -15.89 -22.44
C GLY A 258 -7.22 -15.66 -20.98
N THR A 259 -5.99 -15.98 -20.63
CA THR A 259 -5.42 -15.52 -19.35
C THR A 259 -4.76 -14.17 -19.57
N SER A 260 -5.29 -13.12 -18.94
CA SER A 260 -4.69 -11.79 -18.92
C SER A 260 -4.40 -11.35 -17.50
N VAL A 261 -3.45 -10.44 -17.35
CA VAL A 261 -3.14 -9.82 -16.07
C VAL A 261 -3.74 -8.42 -16.09
N ASN A 262 -4.68 -8.18 -15.18
CA ASN A 262 -5.38 -6.89 -15.11
C ASN A 262 -4.47 -5.86 -14.45
N HIS A 263 -4.65 -4.59 -14.80
CA HIS A 263 -3.98 -3.49 -14.13
C HIS A 263 -4.94 -2.31 -13.96
N HIS A 264 -4.63 -1.46 -12.99
CA HIS A 264 -5.28 -0.18 -12.77
C HIS A 264 -4.22 0.92 -12.71
N ASP A 265 -4.46 2.00 -13.43
CA ASP A 265 -3.60 3.18 -13.42
C ASP A 265 -4.21 4.25 -12.52
N PHE A 266 -3.52 4.58 -11.45
CA PHE A 266 -3.81 5.71 -10.57
C PHE A 266 -3.05 6.91 -11.14
N VAL A 267 -3.77 7.76 -11.87
CA VAL A 267 -3.22 8.95 -12.50
C VAL A 267 -3.69 10.17 -11.72
N PRO A 268 -2.77 11.07 -11.30
CA PRO A 268 -3.13 12.24 -10.52
C PRO A 268 -4.18 13.09 -11.21
N THR A 269 -5.23 13.43 -10.47
CA THR A 269 -6.26 14.35 -10.96
C THR A 269 -5.70 15.77 -10.86
N SER A 270 -5.33 16.38 -11.98
CA SER A 270 -4.96 17.80 -11.97
C SER A 270 -6.17 18.64 -11.55
N GLU A 271 -6.02 19.47 -10.52
CA GLU A 271 -7.04 20.44 -10.13
C GLU A 271 -7.31 21.38 -11.33
N GLY A 272 -8.33 21.08 -12.12
CA GLY A 272 -8.75 21.89 -13.27
C GLY A 272 -9.12 21.15 -14.57
N THR A 273 -8.90 19.83 -14.69
CA THR A 273 -9.30 19.09 -15.91
C THR A 273 -10.51 18.19 -15.66
N ALA A 274 -11.65 18.81 -15.35
CA ALA A 274 -12.94 18.19 -15.62
C ALA A 274 -13.12 18.10 -17.14
N GLY A 275 -12.84 16.93 -17.72
CA GLY A 275 -13.22 16.60 -19.09
C GLY A 275 -12.34 17.20 -20.18
N GLY A 276 -11.24 16.52 -20.50
CA GLY A 276 -10.47 16.78 -21.71
C GLY A 276 -9.39 15.72 -21.83
N ALA A 277 -9.21 15.16 -23.03
CA ALA A 277 -8.21 14.14 -23.32
C ALA A 277 -6.79 14.64 -22.96
N SER A 278 -6.38 14.42 -21.71
CA SER A 278 -4.99 14.51 -21.28
C SER A 278 -4.25 13.40 -22.03
N GLU A 279 -3.09 13.70 -22.61
CA GLU A 279 -2.19 12.65 -23.09
C GLU A 279 -2.07 11.60 -21.98
N ALA A 280 -2.32 10.33 -22.31
CA ALA A 280 -2.36 9.28 -21.31
C ALA A 280 -1.01 9.21 -20.61
N ILE A 281 -0.92 9.78 -19.40
CA ILE A 281 0.28 9.80 -18.58
C ILE A 281 0.56 8.34 -18.24
N LYS A 282 1.57 7.75 -18.87
CA LYS A 282 1.97 6.38 -18.60
C LYS A 282 2.66 6.34 -17.24
N PRO A 283 2.16 5.54 -16.27
CA PRO A 283 2.83 5.40 -14.99
C PRO A 283 4.26 4.87 -15.15
N TYR A 284 5.20 5.49 -14.43
CA TYR A 284 6.60 5.05 -14.35
C TYR A 284 6.88 4.26 -13.05
N ILE A 285 5.93 4.24 -12.12
CA ILE A 285 5.90 3.33 -10.96
C ILE A 285 4.95 2.19 -11.29
N THR A 286 5.44 0.95 -11.27
CA THR A 286 4.61 -0.24 -11.47
C THR A 286 4.75 -1.20 -10.30
N LEU A 287 3.63 -1.50 -9.64
CA LEU A 287 3.56 -2.40 -8.51
C LEU A 287 2.79 -3.67 -8.88
N LEU A 288 3.21 -4.81 -8.35
CA LEU A 288 2.45 -6.06 -8.36
C LEU A 288 1.62 -6.13 -7.09
N TYR A 289 0.31 -6.25 -7.23
CA TYR A 289 -0.58 -6.59 -6.12
C TYR A 289 -0.87 -8.09 -6.11
N ARG A 290 -0.65 -8.69 -4.94
CA ARG A 290 -1.16 -10.00 -4.53
C ARG A 290 -2.07 -9.75 -3.32
N PRO A 291 -3.06 -10.61 -3.00
CA PRO A 291 -3.94 -10.36 -1.86
C PRO A 291 -3.15 -10.02 -0.59
N GLY A 292 -3.29 -8.79 -0.10
CA GLY A 292 -2.60 -8.24 1.08
C GLY A 292 -1.13 -7.82 0.88
N HIS A 293 -0.60 -7.76 -0.34
CA HIS A 293 0.83 -7.52 -0.56
C HIS A 293 1.18 -6.78 -1.85
N TYR A 294 2.18 -5.89 -1.76
CA TYR A 294 2.73 -5.14 -2.89
C TYR A 294 4.22 -5.43 -3.10
N ASP A 295 4.59 -5.71 -4.34
CA ASP A 295 5.98 -5.79 -4.80
C ASP A 295 6.20 -4.79 -5.94
N ILE A 296 7.47 -4.57 -6.33
CA ILE A 296 7.83 -3.69 -7.44
C ILE A 296 7.99 -4.53 -8.71
N LEU A 297 7.44 -4.07 -9.84
CA LEU A 297 7.65 -4.67 -11.16
C LEU A 297 8.51 -3.77 -12.05
N TYR A 298 9.46 -4.40 -12.74
CA TYR A 298 10.32 -3.74 -13.70
C TYR A 298 9.87 -4.07 -15.11
N CYS A 299 9.46 -3.06 -15.87
CA CYS A 299 9.10 -3.24 -17.27
C CYS A 299 10.29 -3.80 -18.05
N ASN A 300 10.02 -4.60 -19.09
CA ASN A 300 11.04 -4.92 -20.09
C ASN A 300 11.54 -3.61 -20.70
N ASN A 301 12.82 -3.28 -20.53
CA ASN A 301 13.44 -2.10 -21.14
C ASN A 301 13.39 -2.25 -22.66
N VAL A 302 12.34 -1.75 -23.29
CA VAL A 302 12.37 -1.40 -24.72
C VAL A 302 13.08 -0.07 -24.78
N PHE A 303 14.39 -0.09 -25.05
CA PHE A 303 15.09 1.11 -25.48
C PHE A 303 14.39 1.65 -26.73
N ILE A 304 13.50 2.62 -26.58
CA ILE A 304 13.09 3.46 -27.69
C ILE A 304 14.27 4.39 -27.94
N VAL A 305 15.21 3.94 -28.76
CA VAL A 305 16.15 4.84 -29.41
C VAL A 305 15.29 5.78 -30.24
N GLN A 306 15.11 7.02 -29.79
CA GLN A 306 14.63 8.10 -30.66
C GLN A 306 15.72 8.36 -31.71
N ASN A 307 15.75 7.53 -32.75
CA ASN A 307 16.63 7.76 -33.88
C ASN A 307 15.89 8.63 -34.89
N LYS A 308 16.29 9.91 -34.97
CA LYS A 308 15.94 10.77 -36.10
C LYS A 308 16.56 10.17 -37.37
N GLY A 309 15.76 9.38 -38.10
CA GLY A 309 16.02 9.04 -39.49
C GLY A 309 16.72 7.69 -39.70
N ALA A 310 15.93 6.78 -40.28
CA ALA A 310 16.29 5.67 -41.15
C ALA A 310 17.06 4.46 -40.57
N SER A 311 16.34 3.33 -40.59
CA SER A 311 16.76 1.93 -40.47
C SER A 311 16.71 1.32 -39.06
N PHE A 312 15.77 0.38 -38.89
CA PHE A 312 15.60 -0.44 -37.70
C PHE A 312 16.60 -1.61 -37.71
N THR A 313 17.39 -1.74 -36.64
CA THR A 313 18.10 -2.97 -36.32
C THR A 313 17.74 -3.34 -34.89
N VAL A 314 17.05 -4.48 -34.72
CA VAL A 314 16.80 -5.07 -33.40
C VAL A 314 18.11 -5.71 -32.93
N LEU A 315 18.69 -5.19 -31.85
CA LEU A 315 19.81 -5.83 -31.15
C LEU A 315 19.27 -6.42 -29.85
N ASN A 316 19.10 -7.74 -29.81
CA ASN A 316 18.94 -8.47 -28.56
C ASN A 316 20.32 -8.56 -27.89
N SER A 317 20.50 -7.91 -26.75
CA SER A 317 21.68 -8.19 -25.91
C SER A 317 21.44 -9.46 -25.12
N LEU A 318 22.05 -10.55 -25.57
CA LEU A 318 22.41 -11.67 -24.70
C LEU A 318 23.49 -11.19 -23.74
N SER A 319 23.14 -10.85 -22.49
CA SER A 319 24.16 -10.75 -21.45
C SER A 319 24.57 -12.16 -21.06
N SER A 320 25.85 -12.44 -21.33
CA SER A 320 26.56 -13.68 -21.05
C SER A 320 27.08 -13.65 -19.61
N SER A 321 27.04 -14.82 -18.97
CA SER A 321 27.85 -15.31 -17.83
C SER A 321 28.06 -14.41 -16.60
#